data_AF-A0A226E260-F1
#
_entry.id   AF-A0A226E260-F1
#
_cell.length_a   1.000
_cell.length_b   1.000
_cell.length_c   1.000
_cell.angle_alpha   90.00
_cell.angle_beta   90.00
_cell.angle_gamma   90.00
#
_symmetry.space_group_name_H-M   'P 1'
#
loop_
_entity.id
_entity.type
_entity.pdbx_description
1 polymer ?
#
loop_
_entity_poly.entity_id
_entity_poly.type
_entity_poly.pdbx_seq_one_letter_code
_entity_poly.pdbx_strand_id
1 'polypeptide(L)'
;FSIHSSCNSCEPFAGSLHLLQFFHFSIREAEVDGRTGIKANYTTRMGKHFGELAKVRGLITYKLSPFEQKAFAGVMKSGIPNTVRRCAENFWRVVPPFVASYLVYTETEKRHDKLMRKNPDDFLCDV
;
A
#
# COMPACT_ATOMS: atom_id res chain seq x y z
N PHE A 1 -27.27 -21.70 -12.20
CA PHE A 1 -28.09 -21.86 -10.99
C PHE A 1 -28.01 -20.54 -10.23
N SER A 2 -28.99 -19.66 -10.47
CA SER A 2 -29.10 -18.35 -9.81
C SER A 2 -29.56 -18.54 -8.37
N ILE A 3 -28.90 -17.91 -7.40
CA ILE A 3 -29.50 -17.62 -6.10
C ILE A 3 -29.08 -16.23 -5.60
N HIS A 4 -30.13 -15.46 -5.33
CA HIS A 4 -30.31 -14.28 -4.49
C HIS A 4 -29.66 -12.92 -4.75
N SER A 5 -30.57 -12.02 -5.14
CA SER A 5 -30.65 -10.60 -4.80
C SER A 5 -31.21 -10.38 -3.38
N SER A 6 -30.86 -9.21 -2.82
CA SER A 6 -31.57 -8.38 -1.83
C SER A 6 -31.46 -8.75 -0.34
N CYS A 7 -30.86 -7.88 0.49
CA CYS A 7 -31.59 -6.80 1.20
C CYS A 7 -30.76 -6.12 2.32
N ASN A 8 -30.75 -4.77 2.27
CA ASN A 8 -31.00 -3.80 3.35
C ASN A 8 -30.02 -3.58 4.53
N SER A 9 -29.48 -2.35 4.51
CA SER A 9 -29.60 -1.32 5.56
C SER A 9 -28.93 -1.53 6.91
N CYS A 10 -27.88 -0.74 7.19
CA CYS A 10 -27.91 0.34 8.19
C CYS A 10 -26.48 0.81 8.49
N GLU A 11 -26.24 2.11 8.29
CA GLU A 11 -25.20 2.82 9.05
C GLU A 11 -25.58 2.84 10.54
N PRO A 12 -24.60 3.03 11.44
CA PRO A 12 -24.56 4.35 12.04
C PRO A 12 -23.16 4.94 12.20
N PHE A 13 -23.14 6.24 11.92
CA PHE A 13 -22.25 7.28 12.40
C PHE A 13 -21.88 7.11 13.88
N ALA A 14 -20.61 6.86 14.19
CA ALA A 14 -20.04 7.11 15.51
C ALA A 14 -18.60 7.57 15.34
N GLY A 15 -18.42 8.89 15.45
CA GLY A 15 -17.14 9.55 15.30
C GLY A 15 -16.21 9.37 16.48
N SER A 16 -14.96 9.77 16.23
CA SER A 16 -13.96 10.17 17.21
C SER A 16 -13.29 9.03 18.01
N LEU A 17 -12.39 8.29 17.35
CA LEU A 17 -11.02 7.99 17.84
C LEU A 17 -10.20 7.16 16.81
N HIS A 18 -10.22 7.53 15.52
CA HIS A 18 -9.61 6.74 14.45
C HIS A 18 -8.18 7.16 14.05
N LEU A 19 -7.40 7.77 14.96
CA LEU A 19 -6.05 8.28 14.62
C LEU A 19 -4.88 7.36 15.01
N LEU A 20 -5.13 6.21 15.66
CA LEU A 20 -4.05 5.24 15.97
C LEU A 20 -4.27 3.81 15.43
N GLN A 21 -5.34 3.56 14.68
CA GLN A 21 -5.56 2.25 14.04
C GLN A 21 -5.03 2.15 12.59
N PHE A 22 -4.54 3.25 12.01
CA PHE A 22 -4.06 3.24 10.61
C PHE A 22 -2.63 2.74 10.41
N PHE A 23 -1.83 2.57 11.47
CA PHE A 23 -0.46 2.05 11.36
C PHE A 23 -0.35 0.51 11.40
N HIS A 24 -1.46 -0.22 11.60
CA HIS A 24 -1.45 -1.68 11.71
C HIS A 24 -2.17 -2.40 10.54
N PHE A 25 -2.46 -1.69 9.45
CA PHE A 25 -3.20 -2.27 8.31
C PHE A 25 -2.41 -2.20 7.01
N SER A 26 -1.34 -3.00 6.93
CA SER A 26 -0.87 -3.54 5.65
C SER A 26 0.05 -4.77 5.76
N ILE A 27 -0.06 -5.63 6.78
CA ILE A 27 0.50 -6.99 6.76
C ILE A 27 -0.45 -7.92 7.52
N ARG A 28 -0.87 -9.03 6.87
CA ARG A 28 -1.93 -10.03 7.20
C ARG A 28 -3.25 -9.71 6.49
N GLU A 29 -3.88 -10.60 5.73
CA GLU A 29 -3.84 -12.06 5.72
C GLU A 29 -3.45 -12.64 4.35
N ALA A 30 -2.42 -13.48 4.36
CA ALA A 30 -2.31 -14.58 3.41
C ALA A 30 -3.17 -15.71 3.97
N GLU A 31 -4.33 -15.95 3.39
CA GLU A 31 -5.11 -17.15 3.66
C GLU A 31 -4.48 -18.30 2.89
N VAL A 32 -3.55 -19.01 3.54
CA VAL A 32 -3.01 -20.28 3.06
C VAL A 32 -3.78 -21.40 3.74
N ASP A 33 -4.71 -21.94 2.96
CA ASP A 33 -5.06 -23.35 2.81
C ASP A 33 -4.72 -24.28 3.99
N GLY A 34 -5.77 -24.65 4.73
CA GLY A 34 -5.70 -25.56 5.87
C GLY A 34 -5.48 -27.01 5.45
N ARG A 35 -4.23 -27.42 5.18
CA ARG A 35 -3.81 -28.83 5.31
C ARG A 35 -2.29 -29.11 5.26
N THR A 36 -1.46 -28.43 6.04
CA THR A 36 -0.12 -28.98 6.36
C THR A 36 0.24 -28.76 7.83
N GLY A 37 0.13 -29.84 8.62
CA GLY A 37 0.59 -29.88 10.01
C GLY A 37 2.12 -29.94 10.11
N ILE A 38 2.80 -28.87 9.76
CA ILE A 38 4.24 -28.74 9.99
C ILE A 38 4.46 -27.93 11.26
N LYS A 39 4.85 -28.61 12.34
CA LYS A 39 5.29 -27.96 13.57
C LYS A 39 6.49 -27.07 13.26
N ALA A 40 6.34 -25.77 13.50
CA ALA A 40 7.41 -24.80 13.35
C ALA A 40 8.45 -25.00 14.46
N ASN A 41 9.46 -25.82 14.18
CA ASN A 41 10.69 -25.83 14.97
C ASN A 41 11.54 -24.63 14.55
N TYR A 42 11.73 -23.70 15.47
CA TYR A 42 12.48 -22.45 15.31
C TYR A 42 14.00 -22.69 15.43
N THR A 43 14.55 -23.62 14.66
CA THR A 43 16.01 -23.72 14.49
C THR A 43 16.43 -22.94 13.25
N THR A 44 16.70 -21.65 13.44
CA THR A 44 17.34 -20.81 12.43
C THR A 44 18.85 -21.07 12.39
N ARG A 45 19.41 -20.97 11.17
CA ARG A 45 20.83 -20.78 10.80
C ARG A 45 21.64 -21.97 10.31
N MET A 46 21.17 -22.65 9.27
CA MET A 46 22.02 -23.14 8.17
C MET A 46 21.26 -22.95 6.86
N GLY A 47 21.90 -22.35 5.85
CA GLY A 47 21.25 -21.99 4.59
C GLY A 47 20.68 -23.24 3.91
N LYS A 48 19.35 -23.30 3.74
CA LYS A 48 18.71 -24.39 2.99
C LYS A 48 19.21 -24.36 1.56
N HIS A 49 19.78 -25.47 1.08
CA HIS A 49 20.24 -25.62 -0.30
C HIS A 49 19.14 -26.18 -1.21
N PHE A 50 19.30 -25.99 -2.52
CA PHE A 50 18.44 -26.63 -3.51
C PHE A 50 18.39 -28.14 -3.26
N GLY A 51 17.19 -28.67 -3.02
CA GLY A 51 16.95 -30.05 -2.60
C GLY A 51 16.34 -30.20 -1.20
N GLU A 52 16.55 -29.25 -0.28
CA GLU A 52 16.07 -29.32 1.12
C GLU A 52 15.00 -28.27 1.47
N LEU A 53 14.45 -27.54 0.49
CA LEU A 53 13.54 -26.41 0.76
C LEU A 53 12.16 -26.85 1.23
N ALA A 54 11.52 -27.72 0.44
CA ALA A 54 10.15 -28.17 0.68
C ALA A 54 9.85 -29.46 -0.10
N LYS A 55 8.98 -30.31 0.45
CA LYS A 55 8.48 -31.52 -0.23
C LYS A 55 7.19 -31.19 -0.99
N VAL A 56 7.33 -30.73 -2.24
CA VAL A 56 6.19 -30.49 -3.15
C VAL A 56 5.90 -31.77 -3.95
N ARG A 57 4.63 -32.18 -4.02
CA ARG A 57 4.18 -33.33 -4.83
C ARG A 57 3.08 -32.86 -5.79
N GLY A 58 3.08 -33.36 -7.01
CA GLY A 58 1.99 -33.13 -7.97
C GLY A 58 1.96 -31.77 -8.69
N LEU A 59 3.05 -30.98 -8.63
CA LEU A 59 3.16 -29.73 -9.39
C LEU A 59 3.85 -29.98 -10.73
N ILE A 60 3.16 -29.74 -11.84
CA ILE A 60 3.73 -29.81 -13.19
C ILE A 60 3.81 -28.38 -13.75
N THR A 61 5.01 -27.93 -14.11
CA THR A 61 5.24 -26.59 -14.68
C THR A 61 5.81 -26.69 -16.09
N TYR A 62 5.22 -25.97 -17.04
CA TYR A 62 5.70 -25.89 -18.42
C TYR A 62 6.46 -24.58 -18.63
N LYS A 63 7.55 -24.64 -19.41
CA LYS A 63 8.34 -23.47 -19.78
C LYS A 63 8.77 -23.59 -21.25
N LEU A 64 8.79 -22.46 -21.93
CA LEU A 64 9.28 -22.34 -23.31
C LEU A 64 10.74 -21.86 -23.30
N SER A 65 11.54 -22.23 -24.30
CA SER A 65 12.91 -21.73 -24.44
C SER A 65 12.93 -20.20 -24.59
N PRO A 66 13.90 -19.47 -24.00
CA PRO A 66 13.97 -18.02 -24.12
C PRO A 66 14.11 -17.53 -25.57
N PHE A 67 14.68 -18.34 -26.47
CA PHE A 67 14.83 -18.01 -27.89
C PHE A 67 13.52 -18.07 -28.68
N GLU A 68 12.47 -18.67 -28.12
CA GLU A 68 11.14 -18.78 -28.73
C GLU A 68 10.15 -17.78 -28.14
N GLN A 69 10.51 -17.09 -27.06
CA GLN A 69 9.70 -16.09 -26.40
C GLN A 69 10.01 -14.69 -26.92
N LYS A 70 8.97 -13.85 -27.06
CA LYS A 70 9.15 -12.42 -27.31
C LYS A 70 9.42 -11.71 -25.98
N ALA A 71 10.59 -11.10 -25.81
CA ALA A 71 11.00 -10.43 -24.57
C ALA A 71 10.02 -9.34 -24.09
N PHE A 72 9.36 -8.65 -25.02
CA PHE A 72 8.38 -7.60 -24.74
C PHE A 72 6.95 -7.97 -25.17
N ALA A 73 6.61 -9.26 -25.12
CA ALA A 73 5.24 -9.70 -25.41
C ALA A 73 4.24 -8.95 -24.52
N GLY A 74 3.29 -8.24 -25.13
CA GLY A 74 2.15 -7.66 -24.42
C GLY A 74 2.44 -6.39 -23.61
N VAL A 75 3.58 -5.72 -23.76
CA VAL A 75 3.88 -4.49 -22.98
C VAL A 75 2.77 -3.46 -23.08
N MET A 76 2.27 -3.17 -24.29
CA MET A 76 1.19 -2.18 -24.47
C MET A 76 -0.20 -2.72 -24.10
N LYS A 77 -0.48 -4.00 -24.37
CA LYS A 77 -1.81 -4.59 -24.17
C LYS A 77 -2.08 -5.00 -22.73
N SER A 78 -1.09 -5.57 -22.04
CA SER A 78 -1.22 -6.09 -20.68
C SER A 78 -0.28 -5.39 -19.69
N GLY A 79 0.91 -4.98 -20.12
CA GLY A 79 1.90 -4.34 -19.25
C GLY A 79 1.40 -2.99 -18.72
N ILE A 80 1.16 -2.03 -19.60
CA ILE A 80 0.72 -0.66 -19.24
C ILE A 80 -0.56 -0.64 -18.40
N PRO A 81 -1.69 -1.27 -18.82
CA PRO A 81 -2.90 -1.22 -18.02
C PRO A 81 -2.71 -1.88 -16.64
N ASN A 82 -1.88 -2.92 -16.53
CA ASN A 82 -1.58 -3.53 -15.25
C ASN A 82 -0.71 -2.62 -14.36
N THR A 83 0.27 -1.91 -14.92
CA THR A 83 1.08 -0.94 -14.17
C THR A 83 0.22 0.20 -13.65
N VAL A 84 -0.69 0.74 -14.49
CA VAL A 84 -1.62 1.80 -14.07
C VAL A 84 -2.52 1.32 -12.94
N ARG A 85 -3.09 0.12 -13.04
CA ARG A 85 -3.87 -0.49 -11.95
C ARG A 85 -3.07 -0.57 -10.64
N ARG A 86 -1.81 -1.03 -10.70
CA ARG A 86 -0.93 -1.14 -9.52
C ARG A 86 -0.63 0.23 -8.90
N CYS A 87 -0.42 1.27 -9.71
CA CYS A 87 -0.22 2.62 -9.21
C CYS A 87 -1.50 3.17 -8.57
N ALA A 88 -2.66 2.96 -9.19
CA ALA A 88 -3.94 3.42 -8.69
C ALA A 88 -4.32 2.77 -7.34
N GLU A 89 -4.05 1.48 -7.17
CA GLU A 89 -4.29 0.77 -5.90
C GLU A 89 -3.50 1.33 -4.72
N ASN A 90 -2.31 1.88 -4.98
CA ASN A 90 -1.44 2.45 -3.95
C ASN A 90 -1.60 3.98 -3.81
N PHE A 91 -2.24 4.63 -4.78
CA PHE A 91 -2.37 6.09 -4.83
C PHE A 91 -2.98 6.64 -3.54
N TRP A 92 -4.08 6.05 -3.07
CA TRP A 92 -4.76 6.51 -1.85
C TRP A 92 -4.00 6.28 -0.56
N ARG A 93 -3.06 5.35 -0.54
CA ARG A 93 -2.21 5.10 0.63
C ARG A 93 -1.03 6.08 0.69
N VAL A 94 -0.51 6.46 -0.47
CA VAL A 94 0.75 7.21 -0.57
C VAL A 94 0.50 8.71 -0.74
N VAL A 95 -0.47 9.13 -1.53
CA VAL A 95 -0.66 10.54 -1.90
C VAL A 95 -1.15 11.44 -0.76
N PRO A 96 -2.13 11.04 0.08
CA PRO A 96 -2.63 11.92 1.15
C PRO A 96 -1.56 12.47 2.11
N PRO A 97 -0.61 11.66 2.65
CA PRO A 97 0.42 12.20 3.53
C PRO A 97 1.39 13.14 2.80
N PHE A 98 1.70 12.88 1.51
CA PHE A 98 2.53 13.79 0.73
C PHE A 98 1.85 15.13 0.48
N VAL A 99 0.57 15.12 0.10
CA VAL A 99 -0.20 16.37 -0.10
C VAL A 99 -0.29 17.15 1.21
N ALA A 100 -0.57 16.48 2.34
CA ALA A 100 -0.60 17.12 3.65
C ALA A 100 0.75 17.78 4.00
N SER A 101 1.86 17.06 3.80
CA SER A 101 3.20 17.60 4.06
C SER A 101 3.53 18.82 3.19
N TYR A 102 3.13 18.80 1.91
CA TYR A 102 3.33 19.91 1.00
C TYR A 102 2.53 21.15 1.41
N LEU A 103 1.27 20.97 1.79
CA LEU A 103 0.44 22.08 2.28
C LEU A 103 1.05 22.72 3.53
N VAL A 104 1.48 21.91 4.51
CA VAL A 104 2.15 22.40 5.71
C VAL A 104 3.39 23.23 5.34
N TYR A 105 4.27 22.70 4.49
CA TYR A 105 5.47 23.40 4.05
C TYR A 105 5.15 24.77 3.42
N THR A 106 4.17 24.82 2.50
CA THR A 106 3.84 26.07 1.82
C THR A 106 3.24 27.13 2.75
N GLU A 107 2.43 26.72 3.73
CA GLU A 107 1.83 27.66 4.69
C GLU A 107 2.83 28.14 5.74
N THR A 108 3.77 27.28 6.16
CA THR A 108 4.83 27.68 7.10
C THR A 108 5.75 28.72 6.49
N GLU A 109 6.19 28.54 5.24
CA GLU A 109 7.07 29.51 4.55
C GLU A 109 6.35 30.85 4.35
N LYS A 110 5.10 30.83 3.84
CA LYS A 110 4.30 32.07 3.68
C LYS A 110 4.08 32.79 5.00
N ARG A 111 3.90 32.05 6.09
CA ARG A 111 3.69 32.65 7.42
C ARG A 111 4.99 33.20 7.99
N HIS A 112 6.11 32.51 7.78
CA HIS A 112 7.44 32.98 8.18
C HIS A 112 7.77 34.31 7.50
N ASP A 113 7.58 34.41 6.18
CA ASP A 113 7.80 35.65 5.43
C ASP A 113 6.91 36.82 5.86
N LYS A 114 5.68 36.53 6.28
CA LYS A 114 4.75 37.55 6.82
C LYS A 114 5.19 38.04 8.18
N LEU A 115 5.61 37.14 9.07
CA LEU A 115 6.06 37.48 10.42
C LEU A 115 7.40 38.21 10.45
N MET A 116 8.25 37.98 9.45
CA MET A 116 9.51 38.72 9.29
C MET A 116 9.31 40.18 8.85
N ARG A 117 8.10 40.54 8.39
CA ARG A 117 7.77 41.95 8.08
C ARG A 117 7.32 42.69 9.32
N LYS A 118 7.72 43.97 9.42
CA LYS A 118 7.30 44.88 10.48
C LYS A 118 5.80 45.15 10.38
N ASN A 119 5.09 45.14 11.49
CA ASN A 119 3.68 45.50 11.55
C ASN A 119 3.54 47.03 11.68
N PRO A 120 2.78 47.72 10.82
CA PRO A 120 2.58 49.17 10.94
C PRO A 120 1.84 49.60 12.22
N ASP A 121 1.00 48.74 12.80
CA ASP A 121 0.21 49.08 14.00
C ASP A 121 1.06 49.23 15.27
N ASP A 122 2.27 48.67 15.28
CA ASP A 122 3.18 48.74 16.42
C ASP A 122 3.78 50.15 16.64
N PHE A 123 3.61 51.07 15.68
CA PHE A 123 4.18 52.43 15.71
C PHE A 123 3.14 53.53 16.04
N LEU A 124 1.88 53.16 16.33
CA LEU A 124 0.77 54.13 16.48
C LEU A 124 0.77 54.90 17.83
N CYS A 125 1.51 54.44 18.85
CA CYS A 125 1.58 55.08 20.18
C CYS A 125 3.02 55.34 20.65
N ASP A 126 3.95 55.63 19.72
CA ASP A 126 5.36 55.96 20.00
C ASP A 126 5.62 57.48 19.99
N VAL A 127 4.62 58.30 20.31
CA VAL A 127 4.66 59.78 20.42
C VAL A 127 4.06 60.23 21.74
#